data_AF-A0A7S4KHB0-F1
#
_entry.id   AF-A0A7S4KHB0-F1
#
_cell.length_a   1.000
_cell.length_b   1.000
_cell.length_c   1.000
_cell.angle_alpha   90.00
_cell.angle_beta   90.00
_cell.angle_gamma   90.00
#
_symmetry.space_group_name_H-M   'P 1'
#
loop_
_entity.id
_entity.type
_entity.pdbx_description
1 polymer ?
#
loop_
_entity_poly.entity_id
_entity_poly.type
_entity_poly.pdbx_seq_one_letter_code
_entity_poly.pdbx_strand_id
1 'polypeptide(L)'
;FRVVSRMLKRSCKDRFYFDVGKRNISLTLGVMDVLIKIRFPRLFSHLRGQKIHTSVITCRWINNLFRDRLVPCVRTRLIDIFLLEGRGAIYAACLAIFHIFEEDILQYDQESDIIQVLDSVMLLLDDGSFLPSFQM
;
A
#
# COMPACT_ATOMS: atom_id res chain seq x y z
N PHE A 1 -12.53 19.75 9.26
CA PHE A 1 -13.84 19.06 9.43
C PHE A 1 -14.95 19.42 8.42
N ARG A 2 -15.07 20.65 7.88
CA ARG A 2 -16.16 20.99 6.93
C ARG A 2 -15.99 20.43 5.51
N VAL A 3 -14.76 20.18 5.06
CA VAL A 3 -14.49 19.60 3.72
C VAL A 3 -14.80 18.10 3.72
N VAL A 4 -14.35 17.37 4.74
CA VAL A 4 -14.62 15.93 4.94
C VAL A 4 -16.12 15.64 5.06
N SER A 5 -16.89 16.47 5.77
CA SER A 5 -18.36 16.28 5.88
C SER A 5 -19.09 16.50 4.55
N ARG A 6 -18.60 17.39 3.67
CA ARG A 6 -19.12 17.54 2.30
C ARG A 6 -18.71 16.40 1.38
N MET A 7 -17.55 15.79 1.62
CA MET A 7 -17.12 14.57 0.91
C MET A 7 -17.88 13.33 1.39
N LEU A 8 -18.24 13.24 2.68
CA LEU A 8 -19.03 12.15 3.24
C LEU A 8 -20.46 12.11 2.69
N LYS A 9 -21.08 13.27 2.43
CA LYS A 9 -22.39 13.30 1.73
C LYS A 9 -22.30 12.89 0.25
N ARG A 10 -21.09 12.80 -0.30
CA ARG A 10 -20.79 12.19 -1.61
C ARG A 10 -20.30 10.73 -1.49
N SER A 11 -20.06 10.18 -0.29
CA SER A 11 -19.53 8.81 -0.10
C SER A 11 -20.48 7.67 -0.51
N CYS A 12 -21.78 7.93 -0.73
CA CYS A 12 -22.61 6.95 -1.46
C CYS A 12 -22.15 6.76 -2.93
N LYS A 13 -21.17 7.54 -3.38
CA LYS A 13 -20.48 7.46 -4.67
C LYS A 13 -19.04 6.95 -4.54
N ASP A 14 -18.70 6.20 -3.49
CA ASP A 14 -17.40 5.53 -3.29
C ASP A 14 -16.92 4.77 -4.55
N ARG A 15 -17.86 4.29 -5.39
CA ARG A 15 -17.59 3.64 -6.68
C ARG A 15 -16.88 4.56 -7.70
N PHE A 16 -17.09 5.88 -7.67
CA PHE A 16 -16.63 6.80 -8.72
C PHE A 16 -15.16 7.26 -8.52
N TYR A 17 -14.70 7.39 -7.27
CA TYR A 17 -13.29 7.62 -6.96
C TYR A 17 -12.47 6.32 -7.12
N PHE A 18 -13.08 5.17 -6.82
CA PHE A 18 -12.54 3.84 -7.11
C PHE A 18 -12.26 3.63 -8.60
N ASP A 19 -13.15 4.10 -9.47
CA ASP A 19 -13.07 3.84 -10.91
C ASP A 19 -11.97 4.64 -11.63
N VAL A 20 -11.71 5.89 -11.20
CA VAL A 20 -10.63 6.73 -11.78
C VAL A 20 -9.25 6.19 -11.39
N GLY A 21 -9.10 5.64 -10.18
CA GLY A 21 -7.86 4.98 -9.72
C GLY A 21 -7.66 3.58 -10.33
N LYS A 22 -8.74 2.80 -10.45
CA LYS A 22 -8.72 1.42 -10.99
C LYS A 22 -8.59 1.34 -12.51
N ARG A 23 -9.02 2.36 -13.25
CA ARG A 23 -8.95 2.39 -14.72
C ARG A 23 -7.56 2.12 -15.30
N ASN A 24 -6.51 2.28 -14.50
CA ASN A 24 -5.12 1.99 -14.88
C ASN A 24 -4.36 1.26 -13.77
N ILE A 25 -5.00 0.30 -13.08
CA ILE A 25 -4.33 -0.45 -12.01
C ILE A 25 -3.12 -1.21 -12.55
N SER A 26 -3.19 -1.75 -13.77
CA SER A 26 -2.07 -2.43 -14.42
C SER A 26 -0.85 -1.50 -14.62
N LEU A 27 -1.08 -0.22 -14.97
CA LEU A 27 0.01 0.76 -15.05
C LEU A 27 0.59 1.07 -13.68
N THR A 28 -0.28 1.18 -12.66
CA THR A 28 0.13 1.46 -11.28
C THR A 28 0.98 0.31 -10.72
N LEU A 29 0.58 -0.93 -11.00
CA LEU A 29 1.33 -2.12 -10.63
C LEU A 29 2.67 -2.22 -11.38
N GLY A 30 2.69 -1.90 -12.67
CA GLY A 30 3.94 -1.87 -13.44
C GLY A 30 4.93 -0.83 -12.92
N VAL A 31 4.46 0.38 -12.60
CA VAL A 31 5.30 1.42 -11.98
C VAL A 31 5.81 0.97 -10.62
N MET A 32 4.97 0.36 -9.79
CA MET A 32 5.41 -0.16 -8.49
C MET A 32 6.48 -1.23 -8.63
N ASP A 33 6.30 -2.17 -9.55
CA ASP A 33 7.24 -3.27 -9.74
C ASP A 33 8.63 -2.75 -10.11
N VAL A 34 8.69 -1.71 -10.95
CA VAL A 34 9.93 -0.99 -11.28
C VAL A 34 10.50 -0.28 -10.05
N LEU A 35 9.67 0.41 -9.27
CA LEU A 35 10.12 1.12 -8.05
C LEU A 35 10.70 0.17 -7.02
N ILE A 36 10.08 -1.00 -6.80
CA ILE A 36 10.56 -2.00 -5.85
C ILE A 36 11.85 -2.63 -6.36
N LYS A 37 11.95 -2.92 -7.66
CA LYS A 37 13.20 -3.41 -8.26
C LYS A 37 14.37 -2.43 -8.06
N ILE A 38 14.12 -1.13 -8.16
CA ILE A 38 15.15 -0.10 -7.98
C ILE A 38 15.51 0.08 -6.50
N ARG A 39 14.50 0.14 -5.62
CA ARG A 39 14.68 0.47 -4.20
C ARG A 39 15.12 -0.72 -3.35
N PHE A 40 14.63 -1.92 -3.65
CA PHE A 40 14.83 -3.16 -2.90
C PHE A 40 15.23 -4.31 -3.83
N PRO A 41 16.41 -4.25 -4.47
CA PRO A 41 16.83 -5.25 -5.45
C PRO A 41 17.01 -6.65 -4.84
N ARG A 42 17.42 -6.72 -3.57
CA ARG A 42 17.58 -7.99 -2.82
C ARG A 42 16.23 -8.67 -2.61
N LEU A 43 15.25 -7.93 -2.09
CA LEU A 43 13.88 -8.38 -1.91
C LEU A 43 13.25 -8.83 -3.24
N PHE A 44 13.41 -8.01 -4.29
CA PHE A 44 12.86 -8.32 -5.61
C PHE A 44 13.45 -9.62 -6.19
N SER A 45 14.75 -9.87 -6.00
CA SER A 45 15.40 -11.10 -6.43
C SER A 45 14.91 -12.33 -5.65
N HIS A 46 14.72 -12.19 -4.33
CA HIS A 46 14.20 -13.24 -3.47
C HIS A 46 12.78 -13.65 -3.88
N LEU A 47 11.88 -12.67 -4.00
CA LEU A 47 10.50 -12.90 -4.42
C LEU A 47 10.44 -13.54 -5.80
N ARG A 48 11.26 -13.09 -6.76
CA ARG A 48 11.33 -13.68 -8.10
C ARG A 48 11.87 -15.11 -8.09
N GLY A 49 12.83 -15.42 -7.22
CA GLY A 49 13.34 -16.77 -7.00
C GLY A 49 12.25 -17.75 -6.54
N GLN A 50 11.34 -17.25 -5.69
CA GLN A 50 10.18 -18.01 -5.19
C GLN A 50 8.96 -17.97 -6.12
N LYS A 51 9.08 -17.41 -7.33
CA LYS A 51 7.98 -17.18 -8.30
C LYS A 51 6.84 -16.31 -7.76
N ILE A 52 7.12 -15.48 -6.74
CA ILE A 52 6.18 -14.55 -6.16
C ILE A 52 6.30 -13.21 -6.90
N HIS A 53 5.18 -12.77 -7.48
CA HIS A 53 5.13 -11.48 -8.14
C HIS A 53 4.76 -10.39 -7.13
N THR A 54 5.63 -9.38 -6.98
CA THR A 54 5.38 -8.20 -6.13
C THR A 54 4.08 -7.49 -6.48
N SER A 55 3.67 -7.58 -7.76
CA SER A 55 2.41 -7.05 -8.25
C SER A 55 1.18 -7.71 -7.61
N VAL A 56 1.23 -8.98 -7.19
CA VAL A 56 0.11 -9.66 -6.52
C VAL A 56 -0.13 -9.08 -5.14
N ILE A 57 0.94 -8.96 -4.36
CA ILE A 57 0.93 -8.34 -3.02
C ILE A 57 0.46 -6.89 -3.12
N THR A 58 1.07 -6.12 -4.03
CA THR A 58 0.73 -4.71 -4.24
C THR A 58 -0.69 -4.52 -4.74
N CYS A 59 -1.17 -5.36 -5.66
CA CYS A 59 -2.54 -5.32 -6.19
C CYS A 59 -3.54 -5.49 -5.06
N ARG A 60 -3.30 -6.41 -4.13
CA ARG A 60 -4.16 -6.62 -2.96
C ARG A 60 -4.26 -5.36 -2.09
N TRP A 61 -3.16 -4.65 -1.88
CA TRP A 61 -3.14 -3.39 -1.11
C TRP A 61 -3.85 -2.25 -1.82
N ILE A 62 -3.58 -2.05 -3.11
CA ILE A 62 -4.17 -0.98 -3.92
C ILE A 62 -5.66 -1.24 -4.13
N ASN A 63 -6.05 -2.49 -4.41
CA ASN A 63 -7.44 -2.85 -4.69
C ASN A 63 -8.35 -2.63 -3.48
N ASN A 64 -7.82 -2.82 -2.27
CA ASN A 64 -8.55 -2.59 -1.04
C ASN A 64 -8.23 -1.25 -0.40
N LEU A 65 -7.33 -0.41 -0.94
CA LEU A 65 -6.83 0.81 -0.27
C LEU A 65 -6.47 0.57 1.20
N PHE A 66 -5.84 -0.57 1.48
CA PHE A 66 -5.53 -1.02 2.84
C PHE A 66 -6.74 -1.13 3.80
N ARG A 67 -7.98 -1.17 3.28
CA ARG A 67 -9.23 -1.12 4.04
C ARG A 67 -9.28 -2.11 5.19
N ASP A 68 -8.88 -3.35 4.94
CA ASP A 68 -8.99 -4.46 5.90
C ASP A 68 -7.72 -4.68 6.71
N ARG A 69 -6.65 -3.89 6.48
CA ARG A 69 -5.29 -4.20 6.98
C ARG A 69 -4.69 -3.09 7.82
N LEU A 70 -5.09 -1.83 7.63
CA LEU A 70 -4.63 -0.72 8.45
C LEU A 70 -5.67 -0.31 9.49
N VAL A 71 -5.18 0.14 10.64
CA VAL A 71 -5.99 0.79 11.68
C VAL A 71 -6.79 1.94 11.04
N PRO A 72 -8.09 2.11 11.37
CA PRO A 72 -8.93 3.15 10.75
C PRO A 72 -8.30 4.54 10.77
N CYS A 73 -7.60 4.91 11.85
CA CYS A 73 -6.91 6.19 11.99
C CYS A 73 -5.84 6.40 10.90
N VAL A 74 -4.89 5.46 10.77
CA VAL A 74 -3.83 5.47 9.77
C VAL A 74 -4.42 5.47 8.35
N ARG A 75 -5.41 4.62 8.11
CA ARG A 75 -6.08 4.53 6.80
C ARG A 75 -6.71 5.86 6.39
N THR A 76 -7.37 6.55 7.33
CA THR A 76 -8.05 7.82 7.03
C THR A 76 -7.02 8.90 6.66
N ARG A 77 -5.89 8.97 7.38
CA ARG A 77 -4.78 9.87 7.04
C ARG A 77 -4.18 9.56 5.67
N LEU A 78 -3.99 8.28 5.35
CA LEU A 78 -3.44 7.86 4.06
C LEU A 78 -4.39 8.21 2.90
N ILE A 79 -5.71 8.10 3.11
CA ILE A 79 -6.71 8.56 2.15
C ILE A 79 -6.67 10.09 2.01
N ASP A 80 -6.51 10.83 3.11
CA ASP A 80 -6.40 12.30 3.08
C ASP A 80 -5.15 12.75 2.29
N ILE A 81 -4.00 12.10 2.50
CA ILE A 81 -2.76 12.36 1.73
C ILE A 81 -2.94 11.95 0.27
N PHE A 82 -3.57 10.80 -0.01
CA PHE A 82 -3.89 10.39 -1.37
C PHE A 82 -4.80 11.38 -2.11
N LEU A 83 -5.77 11.98 -1.41
CA LEU A 83 -6.63 13.00 -1.99
C LEU A 83 -5.88 14.31 -2.29
N LEU A 84 -4.79 14.59 -1.57
CA LEU A 84 -3.95 15.78 -1.76
C LEU A 84 -2.91 15.60 -2.86
N GLU A 85 -2.13 14.51 -2.81
CA GLU A 85 -0.98 14.25 -3.69
C GLU A 85 -1.30 13.31 -4.88
N GLY A 86 -2.44 12.62 -4.84
CA GLY A 86 -2.82 11.63 -5.84
C GLY A 86 -2.04 10.32 -5.69
N ARG A 87 -1.77 9.66 -6.83
CA ARG A 87 -1.18 8.29 -6.88
C ARG A 87 0.20 8.17 -6.23
N GLY A 88 0.95 9.28 -6.11
CA GLY A 88 2.26 9.32 -5.44
C GLY A 88 2.23 8.79 -4.01
N ALA A 89 1.19 9.17 -3.25
CA ALA A 89 1.01 8.75 -1.86
C ALA A 89 0.85 7.23 -1.71
N ILE A 90 0.18 6.58 -2.67
CA ILE A 90 0.01 5.11 -2.66
C ILE A 90 1.37 4.44 -2.90
N TYR A 91 2.18 4.94 -3.84
CA TYR A 91 3.52 4.41 -4.08
C TYR A 91 4.41 4.54 -2.84
N ALA A 92 4.43 5.73 -2.23
CA ALA A 92 5.19 5.99 -1.02
C ALA A 92 4.75 5.08 0.14
N ALA A 93 3.44 4.91 0.34
CA ALA A 93 2.91 4.03 1.38
C ALA A 93 3.32 2.57 1.18
N CYS A 94 3.15 2.02 -0.03
CA CYS A 94 3.54 0.65 -0.33
C CYS A 94 5.06 0.46 -0.17
N LEU A 95 5.88 1.42 -0.61
CA LEU A 95 7.34 1.35 -0.44
C LEU A 95 7.75 1.43 1.03
N ALA A 96 7.09 2.27 1.83
CA ALA A 96 7.34 2.36 3.27
C ALA A 96 7.01 1.04 3.98
N ILE A 97 5.89 0.42 3.61
CA ILE A 97 5.53 -0.92 4.08
C ILE A 97 6.62 -1.92 3.68
N PHE A 98 6.97 -2.01 2.39
CA PHE A 98 8.02 -2.93 1.94
C PHE A 98 9.36 -2.70 2.64
N HIS A 99 9.70 -1.46 2.98
CA HIS A 99 10.91 -1.14 3.72
C HIS A 99 10.90 -1.69 5.14
N ILE A 100 9.76 -1.52 5.85
CA ILE A 100 9.59 -2.04 7.22
C ILE A 100 9.67 -3.58 7.22
N PHE A 101 9.10 -4.22 6.20
CA PHE A 101 9.01 -5.67 6.10
C PHE A 101 10.15 -6.34 5.33
N GLU A 102 11.13 -5.59 4.84
CA GLU A 102 12.17 -6.14 3.97
C GLU A 102 12.90 -7.33 4.63
N GLU A 103 13.29 -7.18 5.90
CA GLU A 103 14.01 -8.22 6.64
C GLU A 103 13.13 -9.42 7.02
N ASP A 104 11.86 -9.18 7.32
CA ASP A 104 10.91 -10.24 7.66
C ASP A 104 10.56 -11.07 6.42
N ILE A 105 10.28 -10.42 5.29
CA ILE A 105 9.91 -11.10 4.04
C ILE A 105 11.05 -11.98 3.52
N LEU A 106 12.31 -11.57 3.74
CA LEU A 106 13.49 -12.37 3.35
C LEU A 106 13.60 -13.69 4.12
N GLN A 107 12.90 -13.85 5.26
CA GLN A 107 12.92 -15.08 6.06
C GLN A 107 11.88 -16.10 5.60
N TYR A 108 10.93 -15.70 4.76
CA TYR A 108 9.85 -16.56 4.28
C TYR A 108 10.02 -16.88 2.80
N ASP A 109 9.81 -18.14 2.45
CA ASP A 109 9.87 -18.62 1.07
C ASP A 109 8.49 -18.84 0.45
N GLN A 110 7.44 -18.96 1.28
CA GLN A 110 6.07 -19.21 0.84
C GLN A 110 5.27 -17.90 0.77
N GLU A 111 4.53 -17.72 -0.33
CA GLU A 111 3.67 -16.55 -0.53
C GLU A 111 2.59 -16.42 0.55
N SER A 112 2.02 -17.53 1.01
CA SER A 112 1.02 -17.57 2.07
C SER A 112 1.53 -16.94 3.35
N ASP A 113 2.76 -17.26 3.72
CA ASP A 113 3.36 -16.88 5.00
C ASP A 113 3.72 -15.40 4.97
N ILE A 114 4.26 -14.94 3.84
CA ILE A 114 4.53 -13.52 3.58
C ILE A 114 3.24 -12.71 3.69
N ILE A 115 2.16 -13.13 3.02
CA ILE A 115 0.87 -12.43 3.06
C ILE A 115 0.30 -12.42 4.48
N GLN A 116 0.42 -13.52 5.22
CA GLN A 116 -0.10 -13.62 6.59
C GLN A 116 0.66 -12.73 7.57
N VAL A 117 1.99 -12.64 7.45
CA VAL A 117 2.83 -11.74 8.27
C VAL A 117 2.54 -10.28 7.95
N LEU A 118 2.42 -9.96 6.66
CA LEU A 118 1.99 -8.62 6.24
C LEU A 118 0.62 -8.25 6.84
N ASP A 119 -0.27 -9.23 7.02
CA ASP A 119 -1.60 -8.98 7.57
C ASP A 119 -1.62 -8.76 9.06
N SER A 120 -0.88 -9.59 9.80
CA SER A 120 -0.80 -9.45 11.24
C SER A 120 -0.11 -8.14 11.64
N VAL A 121 0.96 -7.75 10.93
CA VAL A 121 1.75 -6.58 11.31
C VAL A 121 1.18 -5.28 10.77
N MET A 122 0.50 -5.26 9.62
CA MET A 122 -0.22 -4.03 9.18
C MET A 122 -1.30 -3.61 10.18
N LEU A 123 -1.90 -4.56 10.90
CA LEU A 123 -2.86 -4.28 11.98
C LEU A 123 -2.18 -3.75 13.25
N LEU A 124 -0.87 -3.99 13.40
CA LEU A 124 -0.04 -3.55 14.53
C LEU A 124 0.72 -2.25 14.26
N LEU A 125 0.73 -1.75 13.02
CA LEU A 125 1.32 -0.44 12.67
C LEU A 125 0.50 0.67 13.35
N ASP A 126 0.96 1.08 14.54
CA ASP A 126 0.43 2.22 15.26
C ASP A 126 0.95 3.55 14.67
N ASP A 127 0.19 4.63 14.88
CA ASP A 127 0.30 5.93 14.22
C ASP A 127 1.73 6.53 14.16
N GLY A 128 2.63 6.13 15.07
CA GLY A 128 3.97 6.72 15.26
C GLY A 128 5.08 6.22 14.33
N SER A 129 5.00 5.01 13.77
CA SER A 129 6.08 4.42 12.95
C SER A 129 5.96 4.73 11.45
N PHE A 130 4.76 5.09 10.99
CA PHE A 130 4.48 5.32 9.57
C PHE A 130 4.78 6.76 9.11
N LEU A 131 4.76 7.73 10.01
CA LEU A 131 4.85 9.15 9.69
C LEU A 131 6.25 9.76 9.45
N PRO A 132 7.37 9.26 10.01
CA PRO A 132 8.66 9.95 9.83
C PRO A 132 9.21 9.86 8.40
N SER A 133 8.66 8.99 7.55
CA SER A 133 9.07 8.82 6.15
C SER A 133 8.36 9.77 5.16
N PHE A 134 7.36 10.55 5.62
CA PHE A 134 6.58 11.48 4.79
C PHE A 134 6.97 12.96 4.98
N GLN A 135 7.99 13.27 5.80
CA GLN A 135 8.55 14.61 5.85
C GLN A 135 9.54 14.81 4.70
N MET A 136 9.04 15.28 3.56
CA MET A 136 9.79 16.05 2.57
C MET A 136 9.37 17.52 2.64
#